data_AF-B4DRD5-F1
#
_entry.id   AF-B4DRD5-F1
#
_cell.length_a   1.000
_cell.length_b   1.000
_cell.length_c   1.000
_cell.angle_alpha   90.00
_cell.angle_beta   90.00
_cell.angle_gamma   90.00
#
_symmetry.space_group_name_H-M   'P 1'
#
loop_
_entity.id
_entity.type
_entity.pdbx_description
1 polymer ?
#
loop_
_entity_poly.entity_id
_entity_poly.type
_entity_poly.pdbx_seq_one_letter_code
_entity_poly.pdbx_strand_id
1 'polypeptide(L)'
;MCHGTAGAHGRKSQESQKGGPEGQHPPNGDGEDPLRPQQLLAVSPHEVPKPDLDSYVFLRVRERQENILVEPDTDEQRDYVIDLEKGSQHLIRYKTIAPLVASGAVQLI
;
A
#
# COMPACT_ATOMS: atom_id res chain seq x y z
N MET A 1 -53.25 63.59 22.44
CA MET A 1 -52.66 62.24 22.54
C MET A 1 -52.95 61.68 23.92
N CYS A 2 -53.38 60.42 23.95
CA CYS A 2 -54.13 59.66 24.96
C CYS A 2 -53.43 59.52 26.35
N HIS A 3 -54.12 59.67 27.50
CA HIS A 3 -54.80 58.65 28.36
C HIS A 3 -53.91 57.45 28.74
N GLY A 4 -53.81 56.94 29.98
CA GLY A 4 -54.55 57.11 31.23
C GLY A 4 -53.95 56.20 32.33
N THR A 5 -54.49 56.29 33.54
CA THR A 5 -54.01 55.69 34.81
C THR A 5 -54.61 54.30 35.13
N ALA A 6 -53.84 53.51 35.90
CA ALA A 6 -54.20 52.56 36.97
C ALA A 6 -55.17 51.35 36.76
N GLY A 7 -54.78 50.21 37.35
CA GLY A 7 -55.64 49.04 37.69
C GLY A 7 -54.88 47.70 37.57
N ALA A 8 -54.35 47.10 38.64
CA ALA A 8 -54.98 46.22 39.64
C ALA A 8 -54.90 44.69 39.32
N HIS A 9 -54.33 43.95 40.29
CA HIS A 9 -54.60 42.56 40.69
C HIS A 9 -54.04 41.36 39.89
N GLY A 10 -53.25 40.52 40.58
CA GLY A 10 -53.60 39.10 40.67
C GLY A 10 -52.49 38.04 40.57
N ARG A 11 -52.25 37.41 41.73
CA ARG A 11 -51.98 35.97 41.97
C ARG A 11 -50.55 35.42 41.90
N LYS A 12 -50.23 34.79 43.03
CA LYS A 12 -49.11 33.91 43.39
C LYS A 12 -48.96 32.73 42.43
N SER A 13 -47.72 32.26 42.26
CA SER A 13 -47.36 30.85 42.51
C SER A 13 -45.86 30.75 42.83
N GLN A 14 -45.57 30.41 44.08
CA GLN A 14 -44.34 29.74 44.48
C GLN A 14 -44.40 28.31 43.95
N GLU A 15 -43.31 27.84 43.35
CA GLU A 15 -43.00 26.41 43.16
C GLU A 15 -41.48 26.34 43.29
N SER A 16 -41.03 26.07 44.51
CA SER A 16 -40.28 24.85 44.87
C SER A 16 -38.84 24.88 44.35
N GLN A 17 -37.87 25.07 45.26
CA GLN A 17 -36.96 24.00 45.72
C GLN A 17 -36.01 23.55 44.58
N LYS A 18 -34.69 23.47 44.70
CA LYS A 18 -33.81 23.12 45.83
C LYS A 18 -32.38 23.22 45.27
N GLY A 19 -31.45 23.76 46.06
CA GLY A 19 -30.01 23.42 46.06
C GLY A 19 -29.21 23.43 44.75
N GLY A 20 -28.27 24.38 44.65
CA GLY A 20 -26.88 23.98 44.32
C GLY A 20 -26.18 23.44 45.58
N PRO A 21 -24.93 22.93 45.52
CA PRO A 21 -24.00 22.94 44.40
C PRO A 21 -23.32 21.57 44.13
N GLU A 22 -22.44 21.56 43.12
CA GLU A 22 -21.34 20.59 42.89
C GLU A 22 -21.68 19.20 42.31
N GLY A 23 -20.83 18.78 41.36
CA GLY A 23 -20.81 17.42 40.84
C GLY A 23 -20.66 17.35 39.32
N GLN A 24 -19.47 17.67 38.82
CA GLN A 24 -19.06 17.24 37.48
C GLN A 24 -19.03 15.70 37.45
N HIS A 25 -19.94 15.07 36.70
CA HIS A 25 -19.71 13.74 36.13
C HIS A 25 -20.72 13.47 35.00
N PRO A 26 -20.32 13.46 33.71
CA PRO A 26 -21.07 12.69 32.73
C PRO A 26 -20.75 11.20 32.90
N PRO A 27 -21.76 10.32 32.74
CA PRO A 27 -21.65 8.90 33.02
C PRO A 27 -20.94 8.14 31.90
N ASN A 28 -20.12 7.17 32.30
CA ASN A 28 -19.75 5.95 31.57
C ASN A 28 -19.60 6.13 30.05
N GLY A 29 -18.46 6.67 29.62
CA GLY A 29 -17.95 6.37 28.30
C GLY A 29 -17.43 4.94 28.35
N ASP A 30 -18.16 4.01 27.74
CA ASP A 30 -17.63 2.70 27.39
C ASP A 30 -16.23 2.90 26.79
N GLY A 31 -15.25 2.18 27.34
CA GLY A 31 -13.86 2.20 26.89
C GLY A 31 -13.72 1.58 25.51
N GLU A 32 -14.33 2.21 24.52
CA GLU A 32 -14.01 2.06 23.11
C GLU A 32 -12.57 2.54 22.97
N ASP A 33 -11.63 1.61 23.11
CA ASP A 33 -10.21 1.76 22.78
C ASP A 33 -10.07 2.50 21.44
N PRO A 34 -9.82 3.83 21.45
CA PRO A 34 -9.72 4.56 20.22
C PRO A 34 -8.30 4.30 19.74
N LEU A 35 -8.20 3.63 18.60
CA LEU A 35 -6.98 3.18 17.90
C LEU A 35 -6.74 1.66 17.89
N ARG A 36 -7.79 0.86 17.70
CA ARG A 36 -7.59 -0.36 16.89
C ARG A 36 -7.46 0.06 15.42
N PRO A 37 -6.29 -0.08 14.77
CA PRO A 37 -6.22 0.10 13.32
C PRO A 37 -7.08 -0.99 12.67
N GLN A 38 -8.30 -0.64 12.24
CA GLN A 38 -9.29 -1.56 11.67
C GLN A 38 -8.93 -2.06 10.26
N GLN A 39 -7.72 -1.84 9.75
CA GLN A 39 -7.40 -2.21 8.36
C GLN A 39 -5.96 -2.73 8.23
N LEU A 40 -5.78 -4.03 8.48
CA LEU A 40 -4.73 -4.82 7.84
C LEU A 40 -5.27 -6.22 7.47
N LEU A 41 -6.48 -6.28 6.94
CA LEU A 41 -7.08 -7.53 6.43
C LEU A 41 -6.65 -7.85 5.00
N ALA A 42 -6.02 -6.91 4.30
CA ALA A 42 -5.50 -7.12 2.95
C ALA A 42 -4.13 -6.44 2.81
N VAL A 43 -3.10 -7.24 2.52
CA VAL A 43 -1.86 -6.74 1.92
C VAL A 43 -2.20 -6.13 0.56
N SER A 44 -1.84 -4.87 0.34
CA SER A 44 -2.14 -4.19 -0.91
C SER A 44 -1.30 -4.83 -2.03
N PRO A 45 -1.88 -5.22 -3.18
CA PRO A 45 -1.10 -5.73 -4.32
C PRO A 45 -0.18 -4.67 -4.96
N HIS A 46 -0.18 -3.44 -4.44
CA HIS A 46 0.75 -2.39 -4.83
C HIS A 46 2.04 -2.36 -3.98
N GLU A 47 2.07 -3.10 -2.87
CA GLU A 47 3.22 -3.22 -1.98
C GLU A 47 4.07 -4.48 -2.25
N VAL A 48 3.71 -5.29 -3.26
CA VAL A 48 4.55 -6.42 -3.67
C VAL A 48 5.77 -5.89 -4.42
N PRO A 49 6.99 -6.22 -3.97
CA PRO A 49 8.20 -5.94 -4.72
C PRO A 49 8.09 -6.52 -6.12
N LYS A 50 8.40 -5.72 -7.14
CA LYS A 50 8.47 -6.20 -8.52
C LYS A 50 9.65 -7.18 -8.64
N PRO A 51 9.52 -8.25 -9.43
CA PRO A 51 10.64 -9.15 -9.69
C PRO A 51 11.76 -8.36 -10.37
N ASP A 52 12.98 -8.56 -9.89
CA ASP A 52 14.16 -8.01 -10.51
C ASP A 52 14.51 -8.80 -11.78
N LEU A 53 14.42 -8.15 -12.93
CA LEU A 53 14.73 -8.76 -14.22
C LEU A 53 16.22 -8.67 -14.55
N ASP A 54 16.97 -7.82 -13.87
CA ASP A 54 18.40 -7.61 -14.11
C ASP A 54 19.26 -8.59 -13.30
N SER A 55 18.65 -9.44 -12.48
CA SER A 55 19.30 -10.53 -11.78
C SER A 55 20.04 -11.49 -12.74
N TYR A 56 21.26 -11.85 -12.36
CA TYR A 56 22.10 -12.83 -13.07
C TYR A 56 21.65 -14.26 -12.76
N VAL A 57 21.52 -15.07 -13.81
CA VAL A 57 21.06 -16.46 -13.72
C VAL A 57 22.00 -17.40 -14.46
N PHE A 58 22.13 -18.62 -13.93
CA PHE A 58 22.75 -19.71 -14.66
C PHE A 58 21.70 -20.37 -15.56
N LEU A 59 22.08 -20.61 -16.81
CA LEU A 59 21.23 -21.32 -17.76
C LEU A 59 22.02 -22.38 -18.52
N ARG A 60 21.30 -23.41 -18.94
CA ARG A 60 21.73 -24.40 -19.92
C ARG A 60 20.95 -24.25 -21.20
N VAL A 61 21.66 -24.21 -22.32
CA VAL A 61 21.06 -24.04 -23.65
C VAL A 61 20.53 -25.39 -24.14
N ARG A 62 19.25 -25.45 -24.53
CA ARG A 62 18.62 -26.66 -25.11
C ARG A 62 18.62 -26.63 -26.64
N GLU A 63 18.53 -25.44 -27.21
CA GLU A 63 18.51 -25.18 -28.64
C GLU A 63 19.49 -24.05 -28.97
N ARG A 64 20.23 -24.22 -30.08
CA ARG A 64 21.23 -23.24 -30.51
C ARG A 64 20.55 -21.91 -30.83
N GLN A 65 21.08 -20.81 -30.29
CA GLN A 65 20.62 -19.46 -30.58
C GLN A 65 21.82 -18.62 -31.01
N GLU A 66 21.64 -17.85 -32.07
CA GLU A 66 22.69 -16.99 -32.59
C GLU A 66 22.28 -15.53 -32.43
N ASN A 67 23.27 -14.65 -32.35
CA ASN A 67 23.07 -13.21 -32.35
C ASN A 67 22.24 -12.67 -31.16
N ILE A 68 22.44 -13.22 -29.95
CA ILE A 68 21.78 -12.72 -28.74
C ILE A 68 22.41 -11.39 -28.32
N LEU A 69 21.63 -10.32 -28.34
CA LEU A 69 22.04 -8.99 -27.90
C LEU A 69 22.04 -8.93 -26.37
N VAL A 70 23.23 -8.76 -25.79
CA VAL A 70 23.42 -8.58 -24.36
C VAL A 70 23.65 -7.11 -24.07
N GLU A 71 22.62 -6.48 -23.52
CA GLU A 71 22.74 -5.19 -22.86
C GLU A 71 23.57 -5.40 -21.57
N PRO A 72 24.44 -4.47 -21.18
CA PRO A 72 25.20 -4.52 -19.94
C PRO A 72 24.51 -3.81 -18.75
N ASP A 73 25.10 -3.95 -17.56
CA ASP A 73 24.59 -3.39 -16.29
C ASP A 73 24.68 -1.88 -16.21
N THR A 74 25.69 -1.31 -16.85
CA THR A 74 25.96 0.11 -16.85
C THR A 74 26.18 0.62 -18.27
N ASP A 75 25.82 1.87 -18.53
CA ASP A 75 26.00 2.54 -19.83
C ASP A 75 27.48 2.67 -20.26
N GLU A 76 28.42 2.39 -19.35
CA GLU A 76 29.86 2.41 -19.61
C GLU A 76 30.32 1.18 -20.39
N GLN A 77 29.59 0.08 -20.24
CA GLN A 77 29.80 -1.14 -21.01
C GLN A 77 29.00 -1.03 -22.30
N ARG A 78 29.56 -1.54 -23.40
CA ARG A 78 28.87 -1.56 -24.68
C ARG A 78 28.04 -2.82 -24.81
N ASP A 79 26.93 -2.69 -25.52
CA ASP A 79 26.17 -3.84 -25.99
C ASP A 79 27.08 -4.76 -26.80
N TYR A 80 26.93 -6.06 -26.56
CA TYR A 80 27.66 -7.09 -27.26
C TYR A 80 26.72 -8.21 -27.68
N VAL A 81 27.15 -8.99 -28.68
CA VAL A 81 26.38 -10.08 -29.24
C VAL A 81 27.07 -11.39 -28.91
N ILE A 82 26.30 -12.37 -28.44
CA ILE A 82 26.81 -13.72 -28.16
C ILE A 82 26.00 -14.78 -28.89
N ASP A 83 26.66 -15.90 -29.18
CA ASP A 83 26.01 -17.13 -29.62
C ASP A 83 25.91 -18.11 -28.46
N LEU A 84 24.75 -18.76 -28.34
CA LEU A 84 24.44 -19.76 -27.33
C LEU A 84 24.41 -21.14 -27.99
N GLU A 85 25.41 -21.95 -27.69
CA GLU A 85 25.56 -23.28 -28.27
C GLU A 85 24.76 -24.35 -27.51
N LYS A 86 24.15 -25.29 -28.23
CA LYS A 86 23.34 -26.33 -27.59
C LYS A 86 24.16 -27.14 -26.58
N GLY A 87 23.69 -27.17 -25.34
CA GLY A 87 24.31 -27.88 -24.23
C GLY A 87 25.32 -27.06 -23.42
N SER A 88 25.69 -25.85 -23.87
CA SER A 88 26.55 -24.96 -23.10
C SER A 88 25.83 -24.40 -21.87
N GLN A 89 26.62 -23.90 -20.92
CA GLN A 89 26.13 -23.18 -19.76
C GLN A 89 26.64 -21.75 -19.78
N HIS A 90 25.79 -20.81 -19.39
CA HIS A 90 26.11 -19.39 -19.37
C HIS A 90 25.59 -18.75 -18.08
N LEU A 91 26.30 -17.71 -17.64
CA LEU A 91 25.86 -16.78 -16.61
C LEU A 91 25.54 -15.44 -17.29
N ILE A 92 24.28 -15.03 -17.24
CA ILE A 92 23.79 -13.84 -17.95
C ILE A 92 22.59 -13.25 -17.20
N ARG A 93 22.28 -11.98 -17.45
CA ARG A 93 21.07 -11.36 -16.94
C ARG A 93 19.80 -11.99 -17.48
N TYR A 94 18.82 -12.16 -16.61
CA TYR A 94 17.54 -12.75 -16.98
C TYR A 94 16.81 -11.94 -18.06
N LYS A 95 16.81 -10.61 -17.96
CA LYS A 95 16.14 -9.69 -18.90
C LYS A 95 16.48 -9.97 -20.36
N THR A 96 17.76 -10.21 -20.67
CA THR A 96 18.23 -10.52 -22.02
C THR A 96 17.68 -11.84 -22.57
N ILE A 97 17.53 -12.85 -21.71
CA ILE A 97 17.17 -14.21 -22.09
C ILE A 97 15.73 -14.59 -21.78
N ALA A 98 14.94 -13.68 -21.18
CA ALA A 98 13.56 -13.94 -20.77
C ALA A 98 12.68 -14.51 -21.90
N PRO A 99 12.76 -14.01 -23.16
CA PRO A 99 12.02 -14.61 -24.28
C PRO A 99 12.48 -16.05 -24.61
N LEU A 100 13.77 -16.34 -24.46
CA LEU A 100 14.34 -17.67 -24.71
C LEU A 100 13.94 -18.69 -23.63
N VAL A 101 13.77 -18.23 -22.39
CA VAL A 101 13.22 -19.03 -21.30
C VAL A 101 11.75 -19.34 -21.58
N ALA A 102 10.98 -18.33 -22.01
CA ALA A 102 9.57 -18.50 -22.34
C ALA A 102 9.34 -19.45 -23.52
N SER A 103 10.23 -19.44 -24.52
CA SER A 103 10.17 -20.37 -25.65
C SER A 103 10.66 -21.79 -25.32
N GLY A 104 11.39 -21.97 -24.21
CA GLY A 104 12.00 -23.23 -23.81
C GLY A 104 13.33 -23.56 -24.51
N ALA A 105 13.87 -22.61 -25.29
CA ALA A 105 15.18 -22.76 -25.94
C ALA A 105 16.34 -22.86 -24.93
N VAL A 106 16.16 -22.29 -23.73
CA VAL A 106 17.10 -22.37 -22.61
C VAL A 106 16.38 -22.80 -21.33
N GLN A 107 17.14 -23.34 -20.37
CA GLN A 107 16.65 -23.82 -19.08
C GLN A 107 17.48 -23.20 -17.96
N LEU A 108 16.83 -22.57 -16.98
CA LEU A 108 17.50 -22.10 -15.76
C LEU A 108 17.89 -23.29 -14.88
N ILE A 109 19.06 -23.22 -14.22
CA ILE A 109 19.63 -24.28 -13.36
C ILE A 109 20.07 -23.77 -12.00
#